data_AF-A0A849TQA0-F1
#
_entry.id   AF-A0A849TQA0-F1
#
_cell.length_a   1.000
_cell.length_b   1.000
_cell.length_c   1.000
_cell.angle_alpha   90.00
_cell.angle_beta   90.00
_cell.angle_gamma   90.00
#
_symmetry.space_group_name_H-M   'P 1'
#
loop_
_entity.id
_entity.type
_entity.pdbx_description
1 polymer ?
#
loop_
_entity_poly.entity_id
_entity_poly.type
_entity_poly.pdbx_seq_one_letter_code
_entity_poly.pdbx_strand_id
1 'polypeptide(L)'
;MRHPASTCLVLTAALLVLLSGAVPVQAGWPEFRDLLLRAKPDDAINSPYGQAVQAHFAEFLAKAADETCVAEKKLASVAFSDLAHTLLTSALQHFETSTRDAIDAERANATFIRDAGPLAVNELRGLARSDVVGAATSALHLQHGAESIKAASAFLSMYLVEQKVKHFPRNGVASAQLFDLYQLATDPPELDLNRASAQLKRFFELSDSAALALKSSADTGKFMSQLTDRERLKSTLGTPLRSHCIATDS
;
A
#
# COMPACT_ATOMS: atom_id res chain seq x y z
N MET A 1 -6.23 27.31 -23.18
CA MET A 1 -5.52 26.06 -23.50
C MET A 1 -5.65 25.17 -22.29
N ARG A 2 -6.39 24.06 -22.42
CA ARG A 2 -6.67 23.12 -21.33
C ARG A 2 -5.38 22.33 -21.07
N HIS A 3 -4.71 22.58 -19.96
CA HIS A 3 -3.63 21.71 -19.50
C HIS A 3 -4.25 20.36 -19.11
N PRO A 4 -3.63 19.22 -19.48
CA PRO A 4 -3.98 17.93 -18.91
C PRO A 4 -3.47 17.91 -17.46
N ALA A 5 -4.15 18.66 -16.59
CA ALA A 5 -4.23 18.29 -15.19
C ALA A 5 -4.95 16.94 -15.13
N SER A 6 -4.51 16.05 -14.24
CA SER A 6 -5.15 14.77 -13.87
C SER A 6 -4.62 13.46 -14.47
N THR A 7 -3.41 13.39 -15.04
CA THR A 7 -2.80 12.10 -15.44
C THR A 7 -1.47 11.72 -14.79
N CYS A 8 -0.90 12.51 -13.87
CA CYS A 8 0.31 12.11 -13.13
C CYS A 8 0.08 11.66 -11.68
N LEU A 9 -1.16 11.72 -11.18
CA LEU A 9 -1.55 11.19 -9.85
C LEU A 9 -2.10 9.74 -9.93
N VAL A 10 -1.64 9.00 -10.94
CA VAL A 10 -1.81 7.55 -11.07
C VAL A 10 -0.41 6.94 -11.09
N LEU A 11 0.17 6.73 -9.91
CA LEU A 11 1.25 5.77 -9.73
C LEU A 11 0.81 4.64 -8.81
N THR A 12 -0.44 4.21 -9.02
CA THR A 12 -0.87 2.85 -8.78
C THR A 12 -0.16 1.94 -9.79
N ALA A 13 0.53 0.93 -9.27
CA ALA A 13 0.53 -0.42 -9.83
C ALA A 13 0.84 -0.57 -11.33
N ALA A 14 2.11 -0.50 -11.73
CA ALA A 14 2.69 -1.29 -12.84
C ALA A 14 4.16 -0.89 -13.01
N LEU A 15 5.02 -1.48 -12.17
CA LEU A 15 6.41 -1.64 -12.57
C LEU A 15 6.41 -2.68 -13.70
N LEU A 16 6.67 -2.24 -14.92
CA LEU A 16 6.84 -3.10 -16.09
C LEU A 16 7.78 -2.42 -17.10
N VAL A 17 8.76 -3.21 -17.56
CA VAL A 17 9.55 -3.11 -18.82
C VAL A 17 10.85 -2.26 -18.80
N LEU A 18 12.02 -2.85 -18.46
CA LEU A 18 13.08 -3.39 -19.36
C LEU A 18 14.49 -3.48 -18.71
N LEU A 19 15.04 -4.69 -18.81
CA LEU A 19 16.43 -5.16 -18.94
C LEU A 19 17.62 -4.52 -18.17
N SER A 20 18.27 -5.44 -17.44
CA SER A 20 19.71 -5.75 -17.39
C SER A 20 20.61 -5.15 -16.30
N GLY A 21 21.47 -6.04 -15.77
CA GLY A 21 22.65 -5.75 -14.96
C GLY A 21 22.47 -5.99 -13.45
N ALA A 22 22.70 -7.22 -12.98
CA ALA A 22 22.72 -7.51 -11.54
C ALA A 22 24.05 -7.04 -10.92
N VAL A 23 24.00 -5.93 -10.20
CA VAL A 23 25.01 -5.51 -9.22
C VAL A 23 24.56 -6.07 -7.86
N PRO A 24 25.46 -6.53 -6.97
CA PRO A 24 25.05 -6.99 -5.64
C PRO A 24 24.37 -5.85 -4.87
N VAL A 25 23.06 -5.99 -4.70
CA VAL A 25 22.16 -5.01 -4.09
C VAL A 25 22.33 -5.00 -2.57
N GLN A 26 22.64 -3.84 -2.00
CA GLN A 26 22.45 -3.62 -0.57
C GLN A 26 20.96 -3.33 -0.34
N ALA A 27 20.21 -4.36 0.08
CA ALA A 27 18.78 -4.23 0.33
C ALA A 27 18.51 -3.24 1.47
N GLY A 28 17.63 -2.27 1.23
CA GLY A 28 17.33 -1.21 2.18
C GLY A 28 16.40 -0.18 1.59
N TRP A 29 15.97 0.78 2.41
CA TRP A 29 15.24 1.94 1.90
C TRP A 29 16.22 3.07 1.54
N PRO A 30 16.02 3.79 0.43
CA PRO A 30 16.80 4.98 0.15
C PRO A 30 16.47 6.11 1.15
N GLU A 31 17.39 7.06 1.32
CA GLU A 31 17.33 8.06 2.40
C GLU A 31 16.09 8.98 2.29
N PHE A 32 15.65 9.23 1.06
CA PHE A 32 14.50 10.10 0.79
C PHE A 32 13.14 9.40 0.96
N ARG A 33 13.10 8.08 1.17
CA ARG A 33 11.85 7.29 1.12
C ARG A 33 10.82 7.73 2.15
N ASP A 34 11.23 7.97 3.39
CA ASP A 34 10.32 8.38 4.47
C ASP A 34 9.94 9.87 4.39
N LEU A 35 10.47 10.61 3.40
CA LEU A 35 10.12 12.00 3.11
C LEU A 35 9.01 12.11 2.04
N LEU A 36 8.65 11.00 1.40
CA LEU A 36 7.62 10.95 0.37
C LEU A 36 6.23 10.79 0.98
N LEU A 37 5.23 11.16 0.19
CA LEU A 37 3.81 10.95 0.53
C LEU A 37 3.50 9.45 0.56
N ARG A 38 3.48 8.88 1.76
CA ARG A 38 3.09 7.50 1.99
C ARG A 38 2.31 7.40 3.29
N ALA A 39 1.13 6.79 3.22
CA ALA A 39 0.47 6.34 4.44
C ALA A 39 1.26 5.18 5.05
N LYS A 40 1.58 5.26 6.34
CA LYS A 40 2.06 4.07 7.06
C LYS A 40 0.92 3.05 7.10
N PRO A 41 1.23 1.73 7.14
CA PRO A 41 0.20 0.71 7.20
C PRO A 41 -0.85 0.95 8.30
N ASP A 42 -0.41 1.31 9.50
CA ASP A 42 -1.30 1.57 10.63
C ASP A 42 -2.19 2.81 10.40
N ASP A 43 -1.65 3.88 9.80
CA ASP A 43 -2.43 5.07 9.47
C ASP A 43 -3.50 4.76 8.41
N ALA A 44 -3.16 3.93 7.43
CA ALA A 44 -4.09 3.51 6.38
C ALA A 44 -5.23 2.66 6.95
N ILE A 45 -4.93 1.73 7.85
CA ILE A 45 -5.95 0.86 8.48
C ILE A 45 -6.84 1.65 9.44
N ASN A 46 -6.26 2.57 10.22
CA ASN A 46 -7.00 3.37 11.19
C ASN A 46 -7.78 4.53 10.54
N SER A 47 -7.59 4.79 9.25
CA SER A 47 -8.43 5.72 8.50
C SER A 47 -9.90 5.25 8.46
N PRO A 48 -10.88 6.16 8.28
CA PRO A 48 -12.27 5.73 8.23
C PRO A 48 -12.56 4.74 7.08
N TYR A 49 -11.85 4.85 5.94
CA TYR A 49 -11.91 3.85 4.86
C TYR A 49 -11.35 2.50 5.29
N GLY A 50 -10.16 2.51 5.92
CA GLY A 50 -9.52 1.31 6.43
C GLY A 50 -10.42 0.56 7.42
N GLN A 51 -11.06 1.28 8.34
CA GLN A 51 -12.01 0.73 9.30
C GLN A 51 -13.26 0.15 8.62
N ALA A 52 -13.82 0.84 7.61
CA ALA A 52 -14.96 0.33 6.85
C ALA A 52 -14.62 -0.97 6.11
N VAL A 53 -13.46 -1.03 5.45
CA VAL A 53 -12.97 -2.25 4.77
C VAL A 53 -12.71 -3.37 5.78
N GLN A 54 -12.09 -3.06 6.92
CA GLN A 54 -11.86 -4.04 7.99
C GLN A 54 -13.17 -4.65 8.49
N ALA A 55 -14.19 -3.81 8.77
CA ALA A 55 -15.49 -4.28 9.24
C ALA A 55 -16.17 -5.20 8.23
N HIS A 56 -16.22 -4.81 6.95
CA HIS A 56 -16.75 -5.67 5.89
C HIS A 56 -15.96 -6.98 5.78
N PHE A 57 -14.63 -6.92 5.86
CA PHE A 57 -13.80 -8.10 5.77
C PHE A 57 -14.03 -9.06 6.95
N ALA A 58 -14.20 -8.54 8.16
CA ALA A 58 -14.54 -9.33 9.34
C ALA A 58 -15.89 -10.07 9.17
N GLU A 59 -16.91 -9.41 8.61
CA GLU A 59 -18.19 -10.06 8.32
C GLU A 59 -18.05 -11.22 7.32
N PHE A 60 -17.22 -11.05 6.28
CA PHE A 60 -16.96 -12.13 5.33
C PHE A 60 -16.22 -13.30 5.98
N LEU A 61 -15.20 -13.02 6.79
CA LEU A 61 -14.43 -14.05 7.50
C LEU A 61 -15.32 -14.84 8.46
N ALA A 62 -16.20 -14.17 9.19
CA ALA A 62 -17.17 -14.83 10.07
C ALA A 62 -18.14 -15.74 9.29
N LYS A 63 -18.61 -15.32 8.12
CA LYS A 63 -19.48 -16.13 7.24
C LYS A 63 -18.75 -17.30 6.57
N ALA A 64 -17.45 -17.18 6.37
CA ALA A 64 -16.63 -18.21 5.74
C ALA A 64 -16.16 -19.29 6.73
N ALA A 65 -16.16 -18.99 8.03
CA ALA A 65 -15.71 -19.90 9.08
C ALA A 65 -16.64 -21.11 9.25
N ASP A 66 -16.07 -22.27 9.60
CA ASP A 66 -16.83 -23.47 9.92
C ASP A 66 -17.61 -23.29 11.24
N GLU A 67 -18.93 -23.38 11.16
CA GLU A 67 -19.84 -23.11 12.29
C GLU A 67 -19.61 -24.05 13.49
N THR A 68 -19.28 -25.32 13.23
CA THR A 68 -19.05 -26.32 14.28
C THR A 68 -17.77 -25.99 15.03
N CYS A 69 -16.67 -25.74 14.31
CA CYS A 69 -15.40 -25.33 14.89
C CYS A 69 -15.51 -23.99 15.64
N VAL A 70 -16.27 -23.02 15.12
CA VAL A 70 -16.54 -21.74 15.79
C VAL A 70 -17.24 -21.95 17.12
N ALA A 71 -18.27 -22.80 17.17
CA ALA A 71 -19.00 -23.13 18.38
C ALA A 71 -18.11 -23.86 19.40
N GLU A 72 -17.31 -24.83 18.97
CA GLU A 72 -16.38 -25.57 19.82
C GLU A 72 -15.30 -24.66 20.44
N LYS A 73 -14.72 -23.77 19.62
CA LYS A 73 -13.69 -22.81 20.05
C LYS A 73 -14.26 -21.57 20.73
N LYS A 74 -15.59 -21.41 20.75
CA LYS A 74 -16.31 -20.26 21.33
C LYS A 74 -15.81 -18.92 20.78
N LEU A 75 -15.57 -18.85 19.46
CA LEU A 75 -15.09 -17.64 18.82
C LEU A 75 -16.19 -16.58 18.79
N ALA A 76 -15.94 -15.42 19.40
CA ALA A 76 -16.84 -14.28 19.39
C ALA A 76 -16.67 -13.43 18.12
N SER A 77 -17.65 -12.58 17.80
CA SER A 77 -17.59 -11.66 16.65
C SER A 77 -16.33 -10.79 16.64
N VAL A 78 -15.86 -10.34 17.81
CA VAL A 78 -14.62 -9.55 17.94
C VAL A 78 -13.38 -10.28 17.41
N ALA A 79 -13.32 -11.62 17.53
CA ALA A 79 -12.18 -12.40 17.04
C ALA A 79 -12.04 -12.29 15.51
N PHE A 80 -13.14 -12.16 14.77
CA PHE A 80 -13.10 -11.95 13.32
C PHE A 80 -12.71 -10.53 12.93
N SER A 81 -13.03 -9.53 13.77
CA SER A 81 -12.54 -8.17 13.59
C SER A 81 -11.01 -8.11 13.80
N ASP A 82 -10.51 -8.75 14.85
CA ASP A 82 -9.09 -8.83 15.16
C ASP A 82 -8.33 -9.61 14.07
N LEU A 83 -8.93 -10.68 13.54
CA LEU A 83 -8.39 -11.40 12.40
C LEU A 83 -8.34 -10.52 11.14
N ALA A 84 -9.42 -9.81 10.80
CA ALA A 84 -9.46 -8.92 9.63
C ALA A 84 -8.35 -7.86 9.71
N HIS A 85 -8.19 -7.24 10.88
CA HIS A 85 -7.09 -6.32 11.16
C HIS A 85 -5.73 -6.98 10.91
N THR A 86 -5.49 -8.13 11.55
CA THR A 86 -4.24 -8.88 11.45
C THR A 86 -3.88 -9.22 10.00
N LEU A 87 -4.86 -9.68 9.21
CA LEU A 87 -4.65 -10.04 7.81
C LEU A 87 -4.34 -8.81 6.94
N LEU A 88 -5.07 -7.70 7.12
CA LEU A 88 -4.82 -6.45 6.41
C LEU A 88 -3.43 -5.87 6.74
N THR A 89 -3.07 -5.82 8.02
CA THR A 89 -1.74 -5.39 8.47
C THR A 89 -0.65 -6.28 7.88
N SER A 90 -0.83 -7.59 7.91
CA SER A 90 0.12 -8.56 7.37
C SER A 90 0.30 -8.40 5.86
N ALA A 91 -0.78 -8.17 5.11
CA ALA A 91 -0.71 -7.92 3.67
C ALA A 91 0.05 -6.64 3.34
N LEU A 92 -0.22 -5.54 4.05
CA LEU A 92 0.49 -4.27 3.87
C LEU A 92 1.98 -4.40 4.21
N GLN A 93 2.32 -5.10 5.30
CA GLN A 93 3.71 -5.37 5.69
C GLN A 93 4.44 -6.27 4.67
N HIS A 94 3.72 -7.25 4.10
CA HIS A 94 4.26 -8.11 3.05
C HIS A 94 4.57 -7.31 1.78
N PHE A 95 3.68 -6.40 1.38
CA PHE A 95 3.96 -5.46 0.28
C PHE A 95 5.16 -4.58 0.59
N GLU A 96 5.20 -3.97 1.78
CA GLU A 96 6.30 -3.08 2.18
C GLU A 96 7.64 -3.82 2.15
N THR A 97 7.68 -5.05 2.67
CA THR A 97 8.91 -5.85 2.67
C THR A 97 9.31 -6.30 1.27
N SER A 98 8.35 -6.75 0.46
CA SER A 98 8.61 -7.17 -0.92
C SER A 98 9.11 -6.00 -1.77
N THR A 99 8.55 -4.81 -1.58
CA THR A 99 9.02 -3.58 -2.25
C THR A 99 10.42 -3.20 -1.78
N ARG A 100 10.68 -3.20 -0.46
CA ARG A 100 12.01 -2.91 0.09
C ARG A 100 13.08 -3.82 -0.51
N ASP A 101 12.81 -5.11 -0.50
CA ASP A 101 13.78 -6.11 -0.92
C ASP A 101 14.00 -6.07 -2.45
N ALA A 102 13.03 -5.56 -3.21
CA ALA A 102 13.13 -5.34 -4.64
C ALA A 102 13.85 -4.04 -5.04
N ILE A 103 14.03 -3.08 -4.13
CA ILE A 103 14.68 -1.81 -4.42
C ILE A 103 16.18 -1.90 -4.16
N ASP A 104 16.97 -1.46 -5.14
CA ASP A 104 18.37 -1.11 -4.94
C ASP A 104 18.50 0.31 -4.36
N ALA A 105 18.69 0.40 -3.05
CA ALA A 105 18.75 1.67 -2.32
C ALA A 105 19.91 2.57 -2.78
N GLU A 106 21.07 1.99 -3.07
CA GLU A 106 22.25 2.73 -3.51
C GLU A 106 21.99 3.34 -4.89
N ARG A 107 21.48 2.53 -5.83
CA ARG A 107 21.10 3.01 -7.16
C ARG A 107 19.98 4.05 -7.11
N ALA A 108 19.00 3.87 -6.24
CA ALA A 108 17.91 4.84 -6.04
C ALA A 108 18.47 6.18 -5.55
N ASN A 109 19.33 6.18 -4.52
CA ASN A 109 19.98 7.38 -4.01
C ASN A 109 20.84 8.08 -5.07
N ALA A 110 21.67 7.31 -5.79
CA ALA A 110 22.52 7.85 -6.84
C ALA A 110 21.70 8.48 -7.98
N THR A 111 20.61 7.84 -8.40
CA THR A 111 19.69 8.34 -9.43
C THR A 111 19.01 9.62 -8.97
N PHE A 112 18.49 9.64 -7.74
CA PHE A 112 17.85 10.82 -7.18
C PHE A 112 18.80 12.01 -7.07
N ILE A 113 20.02 11.80 -6.56
CA ILE A 113 21.05 12.84 -6.48
C ILE A 113 21.45 13.36 -7.86
N ARG A 114 21.58 12.47 -8.85
CA ARG A 114 21.91 12.85 -10.22
C ARG A 114 20.84 13.75 -10.83
N ASP A 115 19.57 13.41 -10.65
CA ASP A 115 18.45 14.07 -11.34
C ASP A 115 17.95 15.31 -10.58
N ALA A 116 17.93 15.27 -9.25
CA ALA A 116 17.42 16.34 -8.39
C ALA A 116 18.52 17.23 -7.77
N GLY A 117 19.77 16.79 -7.81
CA GLY A 117 20.94 17.49 -7.27
C GLY A 117 21.42 16.97 -5.90
N PRO A 118 22.67 17.28 -5.50
CA PRO A 118 23.32 16.72 -4.31
C PRO A 118 22.70 17.16 -2.97
N LEU A 119 21.89 18.22 -2.95
CA LEU A 119 21.19 18.71 -1.76
C LEU A 119 19.71 18.33 -1.72
N ALA A 120 19.21 17.60 -2.71
CA ALA A 120 17.79 17.32 -2.88
C ALA A 120 17.15 16.62 -1.69
N VAL A 121 17.86 15.70 -1.03
CA VAL A 121 17.35 15.00 0.17
C VAL A 121 17.14 15.97 1.33
N ASN A 122 18.09 16.89 1.55
CA ASN A 122 17.99 17.90 2.60
C ASN A 122 16.89 18.92 2.28
N GLU A 123 16.77 19.31 1.01
CA GLU A 123 15.72 20.20 0.53
C GLU A 123 14.34 19.57 0.74
N LEU A 124 14.15 18.32 0.30
CA LEU A 124 12.91 17.57 0.47
C LEU A 124 12.53 17.45 1.96
N ARG A 125 13.51 17.18 2.84
CA ARG A 125 13.30 17.13 4.28
C ARG A 125 12.85 18.46 4.87
N GLY A 126 13.40 19.58 4.39
CA GLY A 126 12.98 20.92 4.79
C GLY A 126 11.56 21.23 4.31
N LEU A 127 11.25 20.91 3.06
CA LEU A 127 9.93 21.13 2.47
C LEU A 127 8.84 20.29 3.13
N ALA A 128 9.12 19.03 3.45
CA ALA A 128 8.19 18.13 4.15
C ALA A 128 7.79 18.65 5.55
N ARG A 129 8.58 19.54 6.15
CA ARG A 129 8.28 20.17 7.45
C ARG A 129 7.54 21.51 7.31
N SER A 130 7.33 22.01 6.10
CA SER A 130 6.58 23.24 5.87
C SER A 130 5.09 23.02 6.12
N ASP A 131 4.46 23.90 6.89
CA ASP A 131 3.02 23.84 7.17
C ASP A 131 2.19 23.86 5.88
N VAL A 132 2.65 24.61 4.86
CA VAL A 132 1.98 24.70 3.56
C VAL A 132 1.99 23.35 2.84
N VAL A 133 3.10 22.62 2.92
CA VAL A 133 3.23 21.27 2.36
C VAL A 133 2.44 20.27 3.20
N GLY A 134 2.54 20.32 4.53
CA GLY A 134 1.80 19.44 5.43
C GLY A 134 0.28 19.53 5.24
N ALA A 135 -0.26 20.75 5.16
CA ALA A 135 -1.68 20.98 4.92
C ALA A 135 -2.13 20.43 3.56
N ALA A 136 -1.37 20.73 2.49
CA ALA A 136 -1.68 20.27 1.14
C ALA A 136 -1.58 18.74 0.98
N THR A 137 -0.67 18.11 1.69
CA THR A 137 -0.35 16.69 1.52
C THR A 137 -1.13 15.77 2.46
N SER A 138 -1.82 16.33 3.47
CA SER A 138 -2.67 15.58 4.39
C SER A 138 -3.78 14.80 3.67
N ALA A 139 -4.47 15.42 2.72
CA ALA A 139 -5.54 14.77 1.97
C ALA A 139 -5.00 13.74 0.95
N LEU A 140 -3.81 13.99 0.38
CA LEU A 140 -3.11 13.01 -0.45
C LEU A 140 -2.68 11.78 0.36
N HIS A 141 -2.25 11.94 1.61
CA HIS A 141 -1.95 10.81 2.50
C HIS A 141 -3.18 9.91 2.72
N LEU A 142 -4.37 10.51 2.91
CA LEU A 142 -5.61 9.75 3.05
C LEU A 142 -5.93 8.95 1.78
N GLN A 143 -5.76 9.57 0.61
CA GLN A 143 -5.96 8.90 -0.67
C GLN A 143 -4.98 7.73 -0.89
N HIS A 144 -3.68 7.94 -0.60
CA HIS A 144 -2.68 6.89 -0.68
C HIS A 144 -2.94 5.75 0.32
N GLY A 145 -3.43 6.07 1.52
CA GLY A 145 -3.87 5.09 2.50
C GLY A 145 -5.02 4.22 1.98
N ALA A 146 -6.03 4.86 1.38
CA ALA A 146 -7.18 4.16 0.82
C ALA A 146 -6.79 3.23 -0.36
N GLU A 147 -5.91 3.67 -1.26
CA GLU A 147 -5.38 2.83 -2.33
C GLU A 147 -4.57 1.64 -1.79
N SER A 148 -3.79 1.84 -0.72
CA SER A 148 -3.03 0.77 -0.06
C SER A 148 -3.95 -0.29 0.53
N ILE A 149 -5.03 0.13 1.21
CA ILE A 149 -6.06 -0.77 1.75
C ILE A 149 -6.77 -1.54 0.63
N LYS A 150 -7.12 -0.85 -0.47
CA LYS A 150 -7.75 -1.47 -1.63
C LYS A 150 -6.84 -2.56 -2.21
N ALA A 151 -5.57 -2.27 -2.45
CA ALA A 151 -4.60 -3.25 -2.93
C ALA A 151 -4.42 -4.44 -1.97
N ALA A 152 -4.30 -4.17 -0.66
CA ALA A 152 -4.14 -5.22 0.35
C ALA A 152 -5.36 -6.15 0.39
N SER A 153 -6.57 -5.59 0.38
CA SER A 153 -7.81 -6.37 0.39
C SER A 153 -7.99 -7.20 -0.88
N ALA A 154 -7.64 -6.67 -2.06
CA ALA A 154 -7.72 -7.41 -3.33
C ALA A 154 -6.75 -8.59 -3.34
N PHE A 155 -5.52 -8.38 -2.84
CA PHE A 155 -4.53 -9.43 -2.68
C PHE A 155 -5.00 -10.53 -1.72
N LEU A 156 -5.53 -10.16 -0.56
CA LEU A 156 -6.09 -11.13 0.39
C LEU A 156 -7.26 -11.90 -0.21
N SER A 157 -8.15 -11.24 -0.95
CA SER A 157 -9.23 -11.91 -1.68
C SER A 157 -8.71 -12.97 -2.64
N MET A 158 -7.71 -12.64 -3.44
CA MET A 158 -7.09 -13.61 -4.36
C MET A 158 -6.50 -14.79 -3.60
N TYR A 159 -5.73 -14.52 -2.55
CA TYR A 159 -5.14 -15.57 -1.72
C TYR A 159 -6.20 -16.50 -1.13
N LEU A 160 -7.27 -15.96 -0.56
CA LEU A 160 -8.36 -16.74 0.05
C LEU A 160 -9.11 -17.58 -0.98
N VAL A 161 -9.30 -17.06 -2.20
CA VAL A 161 -9.86 -17.83 -3.33
C VAL A 161 -8.95 -18.98 -3.73
N GLU A 162 -7.62 -18.76 -3.79
CA GLU A 162 -6.65 -19.82 -4.07
C GLU A 162 -6.65 -20.90 -2.99
N GLN A 163 -6.81 -20.52 -1.72
CA GLN A 163 -6.97 -21.43 -0.59
C GLN A 163 -8.36 -22.09 -0.52
N LYS A 164 -9.23 -21.87 -1.52
CA LYS A 164 -10.59 -22.42 -1.61
C LYS A 164 -11.48 -22.09 -0.40
N VAL A 165 -11.26 -20.95 0.22
CA VAL A 165 -12.14 -20.44 1.29
C VAL A 165 -13.53 -20.17 0.71
N LYS A 166 -14.56 -20.67 1.38
CA LYS A 166 -15.95 -20.56 0.89
C LYS A 166 -16.41 -19.10 0.84
N HIS A 167 -17.27 -18.79 -0.13
CA HIS A 167 -18.02 -17.52 -0.22
C HIS A 167 -17.19 -16.23 -0.33
N PHE A 168 -15.90 -16.31 -0.67
CA PHE A 168 -15.06 -15.11 -0.78
C PHE A 168 -15.20 -14.42 -2.15
N PRO A 169 -15.41 -13.09 -2.21
CA PRO A 169 -15.52 -12.37 -3.48
C PRO A 169 -14.18 -12.34 -4.23
N ARG A 170 -14.20 -12.75 -5.51
CA ARG A 170 -13.02 -12.72 -6.40
C ARG A 170 -12.49 -11.31 -6.66
N ASN A 171 -13.32 -10.28 -6.49
CA ASN A 171 -13.02 -8.89 -6.85
C ASN A 171 -12.49 -8.03 -5.69
N GLY A 172 -12.14 -8.62 -4.54
CA GLY A 172 -11.82 -7.83 -3.35
C GLY A 172 -12.98 -7.69 -2.39
N VAL A 173 -12.67 -7.39 -1.12
CA VAL A 173 -13.65 -6.87 -0.15
C VAL A 173 -13.79 -5.36 -0.26
N ALA A 174 -12.70 -4.65 -0.56
CA ALA A 174 -12.80 -3.27 -1.01
C ALA A 174 -13.42 -3.24 -2.41
N SER A 175 -14.54 -2.53 -2.54
CA SER A 175 -15.16 -2.26 -3.84
C SER A 175 -14.84 -0.83 -4.29
N ALA A 176 -14.88 -0.60 -5.60
CA ALA A 176 -14.86 0.76 -6.14
C ALA A 176 -15.95 1.63 -5.50
N GLN A 177 -17.12 1.06 -5.22
CA GLN A 177 -18.22 1.76 -4.55
C GLN A 177 -17.89 2.20 -3.11
N LEU A 178 -17.26 1.36 -2.30
CA LEU A 178 -16.81 1.76 -0.95
C LEU A 178 -15.77 2.87 -1.01
N PHE A 179 -14.89 2.79 -2.01
CA PHE A 179 -13.84 3.78 -2.24
C PHE A 179 -14.43 5.12 -2.70
N ASP A 180 -15.35 5.11 -3.66
CA ASP A 180 -16.02 6.31 -4.18
C ASP A 180 -16.85 7.00 -3.09
N LEU A 181 -17.57 6.22 -2.26
CA LEU A 181 -18.31 6.75 -1.12
C LEU A 181 -17.41 7.40 -0.09
N TYR A 182 -16.23 6.82 0.16
CA TYR A 182 -15.25 7.42 1.04
C TYR A 182 -14.63 8.68 0.41
N GLN A 183 -14.27 8.63 -0.87
CA GLN A 183 -13.76 9.81 -1.60
C GLN A 183 -14.75 10.97 -1.54
N LEU A 184 -16.03 10.74 -1.84
CA LEU A 184 -17.09 11.75 -1.71
C LEU A 184 -17.18 12.35 -0.29
N ALA A 185 -16.86 11.57 0.74
CA ALA A 185 -16.85 12.02 2.13
C ALA A 185 -15.55 12.73 2.56
N THR A 186 -14.46 12.52 1.82
CA THR A 186 -13.12 13.02 2.16
C THR A 186 -12.43 13.74 1.02
N ASP A 187 -13.19 14.27 0.06
CA ASP A 187 -12.66 14.75 -1.22
C ASP A 187 -11.51 15.74 -0.95
N PRO A 188 -10.27 15.42 -1.37
CA PRO A 188 -9.18 16.36 -1.28
C PRO A 188 -9.56 17.58 -2.12
N PRO A 189 -9.35 18.82 -1.61
CA PRO A 189 -9.45 19.97 -2.49
C PRO A 189 -8.51 19.77 -3.68
N GLU A 190 -9.02 19.96 -4.91
CA GLU A 190 -8.18 19.92 -6.11
C GLU A 190 -7.01 20.89 -5.93
N LEU A 191 -5.80 20.34 -5.90
CA LEU A 191 -4.57 21.11 -5.80
C LEU A 191 -4.26 21.70 -7.18
N ASP A 192 -4.67 22.95 -7.41
CA ASP A 192 -4.22 23.71 -8.57
C ASP A 192 -2.74 24.06 -8.41
N LEU A 193 -1.88 23.19 -8.91
CA LEU A 193 -0.43 23.37 -8.89
C LEU A 193 0.00 24.65 -9.60
N ASN A 194 -0.78 25.24 -10.50
CA ASN A 194 -0.40 26.52 -11.13
C ASN A 194 -0.48 27.67 -10.13
N ARG A 195 -1.42 27.59 -9.18
CA ARG A 195 -1.62 28.56 -8.09
C ARG A 195 -0.92 28.17 -6.79
N ALA A 196 -0.34 26.98 -6.73
CA ALA A 196 0.43 26.51 -5.59
C ALA A 196 1.66 27.39 -5.31
N SER A 197 2.04 27.45 -4.03
CA SER A 197 3.26 28.13 -3.59
C SER A 197 4.50 27.50 -4.23
N ALA A 198 5.58 28.28 -4.33
CA ALA A 198 6.85 27.78 -4.86
C ALA A 198 7.38 26.57 -4.07
N GLN A 199 7.19 26.56 -2.74
CA GLN A 199 7.57 25.44 -1.88
C GLN A 199 6.80 24.17 -2.24
N LEU A 200 5.49 24.27 -2.47
CA LEU A 200 4.66 23.12 -2.77
C LEU A 200 4.97 22.55 -4.16
N LYS A 201 5.15 23.42 -5.17
CA LYS A 201 5.62 23.03 -6.51
C LYS A 201 6.94 22.26 -6.41
N ARG A 202 7.90 22.82 -5.68
CA ARG A 202 9.22 22.22 -5.50
C ARG A 202 9.18 20.88 -4.77
N PHE A 203 8.31 20.75 -3.77
CA PHE A 203 8.10 19.48 -3.07
C PHE A 203 7.61 18.38 -4.01
N PHE A 204 6.65 18.68 -4.89
CA PHE A 204 6.16 17.72 -5.87
C PHE A 204 7.21 17.39 -6.93
N GLU A 205 7.97 18.35 -7.44
CA GLU A 205 9.09 18.09 -8.38
C GLU A 205 10.14 17.12 -7.80
N LEU A 206 10.51 17.31 -6.53
CA LEU A 206 11.44 16.43 -5.84
C LEU A 206 10.82 15.07 -5.56
N SER A 207 9.53 15.02 -5.21
CA SER A 207 8.79 13.77 -4.99
C SER A 207 8.68 12.95 -6.28
N ASP A 208 8.43 13.58 -7.42
CA ASP A 208 8.38 12.94 -8.74
C ASP A 208 9.75 12.36 -9.11
N SER A 209 10.82 13.14 -8.88
CA SER A 209 12.20 12.68 -9.11
C SER A 209 12.56 11.47 -8.24
N ALA A 210 12.14 11.49 -6.97
CA ALA A 210 12.32 10.39 -6.03
C ALA A 210 11.51 9.13 -6.45
N ALA A 211 10.28 9.30 -6.93
CA ALA A 211 9.45 8.22 -7.44
C ALA A 211 10.08 7.57 -8.69
N LEU A 212 10.61 8.37 -9.61
CA LEU A 212 11.35 7.89 -10.78
C LEU A 212 12.62 7.12 -10.38
N ALA A 213 13.36 7.63 -9.40
CA ALA A 213 14.55 6.96 -8.88
C ALA A 213 14.20 5.57 -8.32
N LEU A 214 13.19 5.47 -7.44
CA LEU A 214 12.68 4.22 -6.90
C LEU A 214 12.29 3.23 -8.01
N LYS A 215 11.52 3.71 -8.99
CA LYS A 215 11.07 2.89 -10.12
C LYS A 215 12.25 2.35 -10.93
N SER A 216 13.26 3.19 -11.20
CA SER A 216 14.43 2.81 -12.00
C SER A 216 15.39 1.84 -11.29
N SER A 217 15.33 1.80 -9.95
CA SER A 217 16.16 0.93 -9.11
C SER A 217 15.48 -0.38 -8.71
N ALA A 218 14.19 -0.54 -9.02
CA ALA A 218 13.41 -1.67 -8.54
C ALA A 218 13.47 -2.88 -9.50
N ASP A 219 13.73 -4.05 -8.94
CA ASP A 219 13.63 -5.34 -9.63
C ASP A 219 12.18 -5.86 -9.55
N THR A 220 11.44 -5.64 -10.63
CA THR A 220 10.05 -6.12 -10.74
C THR A 220 9.94 -7.64 -10.63
N GLY A 221 10.89 -8.38 -11.20
CA GLY A 221 10.85 -9.84 -11.20
C GLY A 221 10.98 -10.36 -9.77
N LYS A 222 11.93 -9.79 -9.02
CA LYS A 222 12.10 -10.07 -7.59
C LYS A 222 10.86 -9.67 -6.79
N PHE A 223 10.32 -8.47 -7.02
CA PHE A 223 9.09 -8.01 -6.35
C PHE A 223 7.95 -9.00 -6.56
N MET A 224 7.65 -9.36 -7.81
CA MET A 224 6.55 -10.28 -8.12
C MET A 224 6.79 -11.67 -7.54
N SER A 225 8.02 -12.19 -7.65
CA SER A 225 8.38 -13.49 -7.07
C SER A 225 8.17 -13.53 -5.55
N GLN A 226 8.52 -12.45 -4.85
CA GLN A 226 8.35 -12.34 -3.40
C GLN A 226 6.89 -12.12 -3.01
N LEU A 227 6.17 -11.32 -3.79
CA LEU A 227 4.76 -11.03 -3.59
C LEU A 227 3.92 -12.30 -3.62
N THR A 228 4.22 -13.20 -4.56
CA THR A 228 3.51 -14.46 -4.76
C THR A 228 4.17 -15.66 -4.08
N ASP A 229 5.15 -15.44 -3.19
CA ASP A 229 5.82 -16.52 -2.46
C ASP A 229 4.82 -17.26 -1.56
N ARG A 230 4.44 -18.46 -1.99
CA ARG A 230 3.40 -19.27 -1.33
C ARG A 230 3.78 -19.71 0.07
N GLU A 231 5.06 -20.02 0.32
CA GLU A 231 5.50 -20.48 1.64
C GLU A 231 5.46 -19.33 2.65
N ARG A 232 5.89 -18.15 2.22
CA ARG A 232 5.80 -16.94 3.03
C ARG A 232 4.34 -16.55 3.31
N LEU A 233 3.46 -16.68 2.33
CA LEU A 233 2.03 -16.41 2.51
C LEU A 233 1.34 -17.44 3.40
N LYS A 234 1.67 -18.73 3.25
CA LYS A 234 1.12 -19.80 4.09
C LYS A 234 1.54 -19.64 5.55
N SER A 235 2.80 -19.27 5.81
CA SER A 235 3.27 -19.02 7.17
C SER A 235 2.64 -17.78 7.80
N THR A 236 2.49 -16.69 7.03
CA THR A 236 1.96 -15.41 7.53
C THR A 236 0.45 -15.41 7.69
N LEU A 237 -0.30 -15.94 6.70
CA LEU A 237 -1.76 -15.85 6.65
C LEU A 237 -2.44 -17.16 7.04
N GLY A 238 -1.81 -18.31 6.79
CA GLY A 238 -2.44 -19.62 6.97
C GLY A 238 -2.71 -19.98 8.43
N THR A 239 -1.78 -19.65 9.35
CA THR A 239 -1.96 -19.94 10.79
C THR A 239 -3.12 -19.15 11.39
N PRO A 240 -3.23 -17.82 11.19
CA PRO A 240 -4.41 -17.04 11.60
C PRO A 240 -5.73 -17.58 11.03
N LEU A 241 -5.76 -17.99 9.76
CA LEU A 241 -6.99 -18.51 9.14
C LEU A 241 -7.44 -19.84 9.76
N ARG A 242 -6.51 -20.75 10.04
CA ARG A 242 -6.81 -22.04 10.71
C ARG A 242 -7.26 -21.85 12.16
N SER A 243 -6.62 -20.95 12.90
CA SER A 243 -7.00 -20.70 14.29
C SER A 243 -8.44 -20.19 14.40
N HIS A 244 -8.92 -19.49 13.37
CA HIS A 244 -10.27 -18.94 13.26
C HIS A 244 -11.26 -19.79 12.43
N CYS A 245 -10.95 -21.07 12.18
CA CYS A 245 -11.85 -22.02 11.51
C CYS A 245 -12.17 -21.70 10.04
N ILE A 246 -11.32 -20.95 9.33
CA ILE A 246 -11.58 -20.51 7.94
C ILE A 246 -10.87 -21.39 6.90
N ALA A 247 -9.67 -21.86 7.22
CA ALA A 247 -8.92 -22.79 6.38
C ALA A 247 -8.84 -24.15 7.07
N THR A 248 -9.06 -25.23 6.32
CA THR A 248 -8.80 -26.60 6.79
C THR A 248 -7.34 -26.97 6.51
N ASP A 249 -6.78 -27.88 7.31
CA ASP A 249 -5.47 -28.47 7.02
C ASP A 249 -5.54 -29.21 5.67
N SER A 250 -5.00 -28.59 4.63
CA SER A 250 -4.69 -29.20 3.34
C SER A 250 -3.26 -29.72 3.34
#